data_AF-A0A7V8VRT7-F1
#
_entry.id   AF-A0A7V8VRT7-F1
#
_cell.length_a   1.000
_cell.length_b   1.000
_cell.length_c   1.000
_cell.angle_alpha   90.00
_cell.angle_beta   90.00
_cell.angle_gamma   90.00
#
_symmetry.space_group_name_H-M   'P 1'
#
loop_
_entity.id
_entity.type
_entity.pdbx_description
1 polymer ?
#
loop_
_entity_poly.entity_id
_entity_poly.type
_entity_poly.pdbx_seq_one_letter_code
_entity_poly.pdbx_strand_id
1 'polypeptide(L)'
;MQYGERVIERRHQGPDVEELQLRLAGFRGTVPDGDFGAGTELQVTKFQQDYMKMAQPTGVADRATLEAIDAFAEQYPINFQALRCTCGQCGGWGQGRFKGQYRAGQPKDEAFHRYEYPGIHRMLLWAVRAVFFYAPQHKFVITCGYRCAIHNQQKGRTSTNHHGKAIDLDVVMHPGHDKRDDMRCCNDVRGVLVERCHAQIGWTARNRKALEPADIAPTWIHYDVRCYEPKYLENRFFCQDLAGLNARREIRV
;
A
#
# COMPACT_ATOMS: atom_id res chain seq x y z
N MET A 1 -15.51 4.17 18.14
CA MET A 1 -14.27 4.74 18.67
C MET A 1 -13.35 5.03 17.51
N GLN A 2 -12.55 6.09 17.62
CA GLN A 2 -11.55 6.47 16.62
C GLN A 2 -10.20 5.84 16.95
N TYR A 3 -9.34 5.70 15.94
CA TYR A 3 -8.00 5.16 16.11
C TYR A 3 -7.19 5.99 17.11
N GLY A 4 -6.61 5.32 18.11
CA GLY A 4 -5.89 5.96 19.22
C GLY A 4 -6.70 6.10 20.51
N GLU A 5 -8.02 5.96 20.50
CA GLU A 5 -8.86 6.23 21.69
C GLU A 5 -8.93 5.06 22.69
N ARG A 6 -8.48 3.86 22.31
CA ARG A 6 -8.51 2.67 23.17
C ARG A 6 -7.46 1.64 22.78
N VAL A 7 -7.25 0.68 23.67
CA VAL A 7 -6.58 -0.59 23.37
C VAL A 7 -7.44 -1.41 22.39
N ILE A 8 -6.81 -1.96 21.35
CA ILE A 8 -7.50 -2.74 20.32
C ILE A 8 -7.00 -4.20 20.34
N GLU A 9 -7.90 -5.16 20.48
CA GLU A 9 -7.58 -6.59 20.59
C GLU A 9 -8.70 -7.45 19.97
N ARG A 10 -8.54 -8.78 19.99
CA ARG A 10 -9.49 -9.70 19.35
C ARG A 10 -10.94 -9.44 19.77
N ARG A 11 -11.85 -9.67 18.82
CA ARG A 11 -13.30 -9.44 18.93
C ARG A 11 -13.73 -7.97 18.93
N HIS A 12 -12.79 -7.01 18.99
CA HIS A 12 -13.13 -5.63 18.71
C HIS A 12 -13.46 -5.44 17.23
N GLN A 13 -14.43 -4.57 16.98
CA GLN A 13 -14.80 -4.14 15.64
C GLN A 13 -14.93 -2.62 15.59
N GLY A 14 -14.77 -2.06 14.40
CA GLY A 14 -15.06 -0.65 14.13
C GLY A 14 -14.02 0.06 13.26
N PRO A 15 -14.24 1.37 13.03
CA PRO A 15 -13.35 2.19 12.20
C PRO A 15 -11.91 2.30 12.73
N ASP A 16 -11.71 2.18 14.04
CA ASP A 16 -10.39 2.14 14.68
C ASP A 16 -9.62 0.85 14.34
N VAL A 17 -10.32 -0.29 14.29
CA VAL A 17 -9.75 -1.57 13.84
C VAL A 17 -9.39 -1.50 12.35
N GLU A 18 -10.28 -0.92 11.54
CA GLU A 18 -10.06 -0.73 10.10
C GLU A 18 -8.81 0.13 9.82
N GLU A 19 -8.66 1.22 10.58
CA GLU A 19 -7.48 2.08 10.53
C GLU A 19 -6.22 1.34 10.99
N LEU A 20 -6.28 0.54 12.06
CA LEU A 20 -5.16 -0.29 12.49
C LEU A 20 -4.71 -1.26 11.37
N GLN A 21 -5.66 -1.93 10.72
CA GLN A 21 -5.38 -2.86 9.62
C GLN A 21 -4.73 -2.16 8.42
N LEU A 22 -5.16 -0.93 8.10
CA LEU A 22 -4.51 -0.10 7.07
C LEU A 22 -3.06 0.21 7.43
N ARG A 23 -2.81 0.63 8.67
CA ARG A 23 -1.48 1.04 9.12
C ARG A 23 -0.51 -0.14 9.21
N LEU A 24 -1.03 -1.33 9.52
CA LEU A 24 -0.26 -2.57 9.57
C LEU A 24 -0.26 -3.35 8.24
N ALA A 25 -0.63 -2.72 7.13
CA ALA A 25 -0.73 -3.38 5.83
C ALA A 25 0.55 -4.12 5.38
N GLY A 26 1.72 -3.66 5.80
CA GLY A 26 3.01 -4.28 5.52
C GLY A 26 3.39 -5.45 6.42
N PHE A 27 2.61 -5.74 7.46
CA PHE A 27 2.89 -6.79 8.43
C PHE A 27 1.79 -7.85 8.32
N ARG A 28 1.87 -8.71 7.29
CA ARG A 28 0.86 -9.75 6.97
C ARG A 28 -0.55 -9.26 6.57
N GLY A 29 -0.77 -7.95 6.41
CA GLY A 29 -2.10 -7.39 6.17
C GLY A 29 -2.79 -7.87 4.89
N THR A 30 -4.12 -7.87 4.86
CA THR A 30 -4.92 -8.20 3.66
C THR A 30 -5.89 -7.07 3.32
N VAL A 31 -7.01 -6.96 4.04
CA VAL A 31 -8.04 -5.95 3.83
C VAL A 31 -8.34 -5.22 5.15
N PRO A 32 -8.82 -3.98 5.06
CA PRO A 32 -9.31 -3.25 6.22
C PRO A 32 -10.82 -3.48 6.35
N ASP A 33 -11.22 -4.57 7.01
CA ASP A 33 -12.63 -4.94 7.20
C ASP A 33 -13.22 -4.46 8.53
N GLY A 34 -12.39 -3.90 9.41
CA GLY A 34 -12.81 -3.40 10.70
C GLY A 34 -13.11 -4.50 11.71
N ASP A 35 -12.74 -5.77 11.45
CA ASP A 35 -12.87 -6.87 12.42
C ASP A 35 -11.50 -7.34 12.93
N PHE A 36 -11.33 -7.32 14.24
CA PHE A 36 -10.13 -7.82 14.89
C PHE A 36 -10.25 -9.34 15.08
N GLY A 37 -10.11 -10.06 13.97
CA GLY A 37 -9.97 -11.50 13.94
C GLY A 37 -8.53 -11.98 14.13
N ALA A 38 -8.30 -13.28 13.87
CA ALA A 38 -6.97 -13.89 13.94
C ALA A 38 -5.95 -13.26 12.96
N GLY A 39 -6.44 -12.79 11.81
CA GLY A 39 -5.60 -12.10 10.82
C GLY A 39 -5.04 -10.79 11.36
N THR A 40 -5.88 -9.96 12.00
CA THR A 40 -5.48 -8.68 12.60
C THR A 40 -4.56 -8.89 13.80
N GLU A 41 -4.84 -9.88 14.66
CA GLU A 41 -3.94 -10.28 15.76
C GLU A 41 -2.55 -10.64 15.24
N LEU A 42 -2.47 -11.39 14.14
CA LEU A 42 -1.20 -11.75 13.52
C LEU A 42 -0.48 -10.53 12.96
N GLN A 43 -1.19 -9.54 12.40
CA GLN A 43 -0.58 -8.29 11.95
C GLN A 43 0.08 -7.55 13.11
N VAL A 44 -0.64 -7.39 14.23
CA VAL A 44 -0.13 -6.74 15.45
C VAL A 44 1.07 -7.51 16.00
N THR A 45 0.95 -8.84 16.10
CA THR A 45 2.02 -9.73 16.56
C THR A 45 3.28 -9.58 15.73
N LYS A 46 3.15 -9.54 14.39
CA LYS A 46 4.30 -9.38 13.50
C LYS A 46 4.91 -8.00 13.54
N PHE A 47 4.10 -6.96 13.70
CA PHE A 47 4.63 -5.61 13.91
C PHE A 47 5.43 -5.51 15.22
N GLN A 48 4.87 -6.02 16.32
CA GLN A 48 5.52 -6.07 17.62
C GLN A 48 6.82 -6.90 17.59
N GLN A 49 6.79 -8.05 16.92
CA GLN A 49 7.97 -8.90 16.76
C GLN A 49 9.04 -8.21 15.91
N ASP A 50 8.68 -7.78 14.70
CA ASP A 50 9.65 -7.40 13.69
C ASP A 50 10.15 -5.96 13.90
N TYR A 51 9.26 -5.01 14.17
CA TYR A 51 9.62 -3.60 14.35
C TYR A 51 9.96 -3.27 15.81
N MET A 52 9.07 -3.62 16.75
CA MET A 52 9.30 -3.32 18.18
C MET A 52 10.30 -4.27 18.86
N LYS A 53 10.75 -5.33 18.15
CA LYS A 53 11.71 -6.32 18.64
C LYS A 53 11.27 -7.02 19.94
N MET A 54 9.96 -7.16 20.14
CA MET A 54 9.42 -7.85 21.31
C MET A 54 9.73 -9.34 21.26
N ALA A 55 10.39 -9.86 22.29
CA ALA A 55 10.65 -11.30 22.42
C ALA A 55 9.35 -12.10 22.62
N GLN A 56 8.34 -11.49 23.25
CA GLN A 56 7.01 -12.05 23.47
C GLN A 56 5.94 -11.04 23.04
N PRO A 57 5.57 -11.01 21.74
CA PRO A 57 4.49 -10.16 21.25
C PRO A 57 3.16 -10.49 21.92
N THR A 58 2.36 -9.47 22.24
CA THR A 58 1.06 -9.64 22.92
C THR A 58 -0.09 -9.88 21.94
N GLY A 59 0.06 -9.43 20.68
CA GLY A 59 -1.04 -9.42 19.71
C GLY A 59 -2.11 -8.36 20.01
N VAL A 60 -1.89 -7.52 21.02
CA VAL A 60 -2.79 -6.44 21.47
C VAL A 60 -2.20 -5.10 21.04
N ALA A 61 -2.99 -4.29 20.33
CA ALA A 61 -2.60 -2.93 19.95
C ALA A 61 -2.91 -1.97 21.11
N ASP A 62 -2.04 -1.99 22.11
CA ASP A 62 -2.02 -1.08 23.24
C ASP A 62 -1.36 0.27 22.90
N ARG A 63 -1.28 1.19 23.87
CA ARG A 63 -0.65 2.50 23.67
C ARG A 63 0.75 2.39 23.08
N ALA A 64 1.61 1.53 23.63
CA ALA A 64 2.99 1.39 23.17
C ALA A 64 3.05 0.90 21.71
N THR A 65 2.15 -0.01 21.34
CA THR A 65 2.01 -0.48 19.96
C THR A 65 1.55 0.65 19.03
N LEU A 66 0.57 1.45 19.43
CA LEU A 66 0.06 2.57 18.62
C LEU A 66 1.13 3.67 18.44
N GLU A 67 1.86 4.01 19.50
CA GLU A 67 2.99 4.95 19.43
C GLU A 67 4.12 4.42 18.54
N ALA A 68 4.40 3.11 18.59
CA ALA A 68 5.37 2.49 17.70
C ALA A 68 4.94 2.54 16.23
N ILE A 69 3.64 2.41 15.91
CA ILE A 69 3.13 2.55 14.53
C ILE A 69 3.38 3.98 14.01
N ASP A 70 3.22 4.99 14.85
CA ASP A 70 3.52 6.38 14.48
C ASP A 70 5.02 6.59 14.29
N ALA A 71 5.86 6.07 15.20
CA ALA A 71 7.32 6.11 15.04
C ALA A 71 7.78 5.40 13.76
N PHE A 72 7.16 4.28 13.39
CA PHE A 72 7.41 3.60 12.12
C PHE A 72 7.06 4.49 10.91
N ALA A 73 5.95 5.22 10.99
CA ALA A 73 5.55 6.14 9.94
C ALA A 73 6.51 7.33 9.76
N GLU A 74 7.08 7.81 10.87
CA GLU A 74 8.08 8.88 10.91
C GLU A 74 9.44 8.42 10.38
N GLN A 75 9.86 7.20 10.74
CA GLN A 75 11.12 6.61 10.28
C GLN A 75 11.11 6.31 8.77
N TYR A 76 9.95 5.96 8.22
CA TYR A 76 9.77 5.63 6.79
C TYR A 76 8.77 6.61 6.13
N PRO A 77 9.15 7.87 5.90
CA PRO A 77 8.28 8.84 5.28
C PRO A 77 8.08 8.52 3.79
N ILE A 78 6.88 8.82 3.27
CA ILE A 78 6.57 8.69 1.84
C ILE A 78 6.70 10.04 1.14
N ASN A 79 7.49 10.09 0.07
CA ASN A 79 7.61 11.26 -0.78
C ASN A 79 6.38 11.40 -1.71
N PHE A 80 5.37 12.15 -1.27
CA PHE A 80 4.17 12.40 -2.08
C PHE A 80 4.44 13.18 -3.36
N GLN A 81 5.51 13.97 -3.44
CA GLN A 81 5.83 14.68 -4.67
C GLN A 81 6.17 13.71 -5.81
N ALA A 82 6.88 12.61 -5.51
CA ALA A 82 7.18 11.56 -6.47
C ALA A 82 5.94 10.75 -6.90
N LEU A 83 4.87 10.78 -6.10
CA LEU A 83 3.61 10.08 -6.40
C LEU A 83 2.67 10.89 -7.30
N ARG A 84 2.92 12.19 -7.51
CA ARG A 84 2.00 13.05 -8.28
C ARG A 84 2.03 12.70 -9.76
N CYS A 85 0.86 12.77 -10.39
CA CYS A 85 0.73 12.73 -11.83
C CYS A 85 1.46 13.90 -12.50
N THR A 86 2.22 13.59 -13.55
CA THR A 86 3.06 14.55 -14.28
C THR A 86 2.47 14.97 -15.63
N CYS A 87 1.16 14.84 -15.84
CA CYS A 87 0.52 15.18 -17.13
C CYS A 87 0.50 16.68 -17.48
N GLY A 88 0.87 17.54 -16.52
CA GLY A 88 0.85 18.99 -16.67
C GLY A 88 -0.53 19.65 -16.63
N GLN A 89 -1.61 18.88 -16.43
CA GLN A 89 -2.98 19.39 -16.48
C GLN A 89 -3.81 19.14 -15.20
N CYS A 90 -3.61 18.02 -14.52
CA CYS A 90 -4.29 17.78 -13.24
C CYS A 90 -3.46 18.31 -12.07
N GLY A 91 -4.09 18.47 -10.90
CA GLY A 91 -3.40 18.86 -9.66
C GLY A 91 -2.47 17.79 -9.08
N GLY A 92 -2.06 16.78 -9.85
CA GLY A 92 -1.28 15.62 -9.40
C GLY A 92 -2.11 14.38 -9.07
N TRP A 93 -3.44 14.52 -8.94
CA TRP A 93 -4.35 13.45 -8.51
C TRP A 93 -5.56 13.32 -9.44
N GLY A 94 -6.38 12.30 -9.18
CA GLY A 94 -7.61 12.04 -9.93
C GLY A 94 -8.67 13.11 -9.71
N GLN A 95 -9.47 13.34 -10.74
CA GLN A 95 -10.58 14.31 -10.70
C GLN A 95 -11.94 13.62 -10.58
N GLY A 96 -11.99 12.37 -10.13
CA GLY A 96 -13.23 11.62 -9.97
C GLY A 96 -13.91 11.23 -11.29
N ARG A 97 -13.18 11.30 -12.41
CA ARG A 97 -13.72 11.01 -13.75
C ARG A 97 -14.05 9.53 -13.91
N PHE A 98 -15.02 9.24 -14.78
CA PHE A 98 -15.37 7.88 -15.23
C PHE A 98 -15.82 6.91 -14.12
N LYS A 99 -16.35 7.43 -13.01
CA LYS A 99 -16.93 6.61 -11.94
C LYS A 99 -18.04 5.72 -12.49
N GLY A 100 -17.98 4.42 -12.21
CA GLY A 100 -18.95 3.43 -12.70
C GLY A 100 -18.79 3.07 -14.19
N GLN A 101 -17.77 3.59 -14.87
CA GLN A 101 -17.48 3.25 -16.26
C GLN A 101 -16.33 2.24 -16.35
N TYR A 102 -16.48 1.25 -17.21
CA TYR A 102 -15.51 0.16 -17.38
C TYR A 102 -14.95 0.18 -18.80
N ARG A 103 -13.79 -0.46 -19.00
CA ARG A 103 -13.22 -0.64 -20.34
C ARG A 103 -14.17 -1.45 -21.21
N ALA A 104 -14.44 -0.98 -22.43
CA ALA A 104 -15.32 -1.66 -23.37
C ALA A 104 -14.84 -3.09 -23.66
N GLY A 105 -15.76 -4.03 -23.76
CA GLY A 105 -15.47 -5.44 -24.02
C GLY A 105 -14.76 -6.19 -22.88
N GLN A 106 -14.68 -5.62 -21.68
CA GLN A 106 -14.09 -6.27 -20.51
C GLN A 106 -15.14 -6.57 -19.44
N PRO A 107 -14.85 -7.53 -18.53
CA PRO A 107 -15.63 -7.70 -17.31
C PRO A 107 -15.76 -6.40 -16.51
N LYS A 108 -16.89 -6.25 -15.81
CA LYS A 108 -17.14 -5.11 -14.90
C LYS A 108 -16.45 -5.30 -13.55
N ASP A 109 -15.17 -5.64 -13.60
CA ASP A 109 -14.31 -5.80 -12.44
C ASP A 109 -13.41 -4.58 -12.25
N GLU A 110 -12.91 -4.40 -11.03
CA GLU A 110 -12.09 -3.24 -10.67
C GLU A 110 -10.82 -3.09 -11.52
N ALA A 111 -10.26 -4.21 -11.99
CA ALA A 111 -9.11 -4.22 -12.89
C ALA A 111 -9.35 -3.46 -14.21
N PHE A 112 -10.61 -3.27 -14.59
CA PHE A 112 -11.05 -2.56 -15.81
C PHE A 112 -11.92 -1.34 -15.52
N HIS A 113 -12.16 -1.04 -14.25
CA HIS A 113 -12.86 0.17 -13.82
C HIS A 113 -12.00 1.40 -14.16
N ARG A 114 -12.61 2.38 -14.81
CA ARG A 114 -11.92 3.58 -15.34
C ARG A 114 -11.84 4.72 -14.34
N TYR A 115 -12.43 4.53 -13.16
CA TYR A 115 -12.55 5.59 -12.17
C TYR A 115 -11.19 6.17 -11.78
N GLU A 116 -11.11 7.50 -11.76
CA GLU A 116 -9.98 8.23 -11.20
C GLU A 116 -10.20 8.43 -9.70
N TYR A 117 -9.57 7.60 -8.87
CA TYR A 117 -9.63 7.76 -7.42
C TYR A 117 -8.96 9.07 -6.97
N PRO A 118 -9.39 9.66 -5.85
CA PRO A 118 -8.96 11.01 -5.47
C PRO A 118 -7.51 11.09 -4.99
N GLY A 119 -6.77 9.98 -4.88
CA GLY A 119 -5.39 9.95 -4.41
C GLY A 119 -4.76 8.58 -4.61
N ILE A 120 -3.76 8.24 -3.80
CA ILE A 120 -3.18 6.89 -3.76
C ILE A 120 -3.78 6.12 -2.58
N HIS A 121 -4.04 4.84 -2.79
CA HIS A 121 -4.62 3.97 -1.78
C HIS A 121 -3.70 3.83 -0.55
N ARG A 122 -4.21 4.16 0.64
CA ARG A 122 -3.47 4.21 1.91
C ARG A 122 -2.81 2.88 2.27
N MET A 123 -3.48 1.76 1.97
CA MET A 123 -2.91 0.42 2.19
C MET A 123 -1.61 0.19 1.40
N LEU A 124 -1.49 0.74 0.18
CA LEU A 124 -0.24 0.64 -0.58
C LEU A 124 0.85 1.48 0.06
N LEU A 125 0.53 2.69 0.48
CA LEU A 125 1.51 3.59 1.10
C LEU A 125 2.10 3.01 2.38
N TRP A 126 1.28 2.39 3.23
CA TRP A 126 1.77 1.66 4.41
C TRP A 126 2.52 0.37 4.05
N ALA A 127 2.11 -0.33 2.99
CA ALA A 127 2.87 -1.49 2.51
C ALA A 127 4.24 -1.08 1.91
N VAL A 128 4.34 0.08 1.27
CA VAL A 128 5.61 0.65 0.75
C VAL A 128 6.58 0.97 1.89
N ARG A 129 6.10 1.48 3.04
CA ARG A 129 6.96 1.63 4.23
C ARG A 129 7.60 0.33 4.65
N ALA A 130 6.86 -0.78 4.59
CA ALA A 130 7.40 -2.09 4.91
C ALA A 130 8.43 -2.59 3.88
N VAL A 131 8.35 -2.16 2.61
CA VAL A 131 9.42 -2.40 1.63
C VAL A 131 10.74 -1.80 2.12
N PHE A 132 10.70 -0.52 2.55
CA PHE A 132 11.89 0.18 3.03
C PHE A 132 12.45 -0.44 4.32
N PHE A 133 11.55 -0.89 5.20
CA PHE A 133 11.90 -1.51 6.46
C PHE A 133 12.50 -2.92 6.31
N TYR A 134 11.89 -3.78 5.50
CA TYR A 134 12.32 -5.18 5.36
C TYR A 134 13.49 -5.36 4.39
N ALA A 135 13.80 -4.36 3.58
CA ALA A 135 14.96 -4.38 2.66
C ALA A 135 15.88 -3.16 2.88
N PRO A 136 16.41 -2.94 4.10
CA PRO A 136 17.16 -1.73 4.44
C PRO A 136 18.51 -1.63 3.71
N GLN A 137 19.01 -2.74 3.16
CA GLN A 137 20.21 -2.78 2.33
C GLN A 137 20.01 -2.11 0.96
N HIS A 138 18.76 -1.82 0.57
CA HIS A 138 18.43 -1.22 -0.70
C HIS A 138 17.90 0.21 -0.53
N LYS A 139 18.33 1.09 -1.42
CA LYS A 139 17.71 2.41 -1.57
C LYS A 139 16.64 2.32 -2.66
N PHE A 140 15.45 2.80 -2.36
CA PHE A 140 14.31 2.77 -3.28
C PHE A 140 13.98 4.17 -3.79
N VAL A 141 13.47 4.24 -5.01
CA VAL A 141 12.89 5.44 -5.61
C VAL A 141 11.49 5.12 -6.10
N ILE A 142 10.51 5.94 -5.71
CA ILE A 142 9.18 5.90 -6.32
C ILE A 142 9.30 6.50 -7.71
N THR A 143 9.15 5.67 -8.75
CA THR A 143 9.28 6.10 -10.15
C THR A 143 7.95 6.37 -10.82
N CYS A 144 6.87 5.80 -10.29
CA CYS A 144 5.52 6.09 -10.76
C CYS A 144 4.49 5.94 -9.64
N GLY A 145 3.72 6.99 -9.38
CA GLY A 145 2.52 6.96 -8.55
C GLY A 145 1.26 7.11 -9.39
N TYR A 146 0.61 8.26 -9.27
CA TYR A 146 -0.67 8.53 -9.92
C TYR A 146 -0.50 8.80 -11.43
N ARG A 147 -1.37 8.22 -12.24
CA ARG A 147 -1.53 8.52 -13.67
C ARG A 147 -3.02 8.76 -13.94
N CYS A 148 -3.42 10.01 -14.19
CA CYS A 148 -4.81 10.30 -14.58
C CYS A 148 -5.07 9.89 -16.04
N ALA A 149 -6.32 9.97 -16.48
CA ALA A 149 -6.71 9.62 -17.84
C ALA A 149 -5.99 10.47 -18.91
N ILE A 150 -5.68 11.74 -18.61
CA ILE A 150 -4.91 12.61 -19.51
C ILE A 150 -3.49 12.05 -19.68
N HIS A 151 -2.82 11.68 -18.59
CA HIS A 151 -1.48 11.07 -18.66
C HIS A 151 -1.50 9.75 -19.44
N ASN A 152 -2.52 8.93 -19.19
CA ASN A 152 -2.70 7.68 -19.92
C ASN A 152 -2.90 7.92 -21.41
N GLN A 153 -3.74 8.89 -21.80
CA GLN A 153 -3.92 9.28 -23.20
C GLN A 153 -2.61 9.77 -23.85
N GLN A 154 -1.88 10.67 -23.19
CA GLN A 154 -0.58 11.18 -23.66
C GLN A 154 0.45 10.08 -23.91
N LYS A 155 0.35 8.97 -23.19
CA LYS A 155 1.29 7.85 -23.24
C LYS A 155 0.72 6.60 -23.91
N GLY A 156 -0.45 6.69 -24.54
CA GLY A 156 -1.11 5.57 -25.22
C GLY A 156 -1.48 4.40 -24.32
N ARG A 157 -1.72 4.62 -23.02
CA ARG A 157 -1.99 3.56 -22.04
C ARG A 157 -3.49 3.33 -21.85
N THR A 158 -3.86 2.06 -21.68
CA THR A 158 -5.25 1.64 -21.40
C THR A 158 -5.46 1.11 -19.99
N SER A 159 -4.39 0.84 -19.24
CA SER A 159 -4.46 0.36 -17.85
C SER A 159 -4.78 1.49 -16.88
N THR A 160 -5.68 1.21 -15.93
CA THR A 160 -6.14 2.16 -14.92
C THR A 160 -5.60 1.82 -13.52
N ASN A 161 -4.62 0.91 -13.39
CA ASN A 161 -4.01 0.57 -12.10
C ASN A 161 -3.49 1.81 -11.37
N HIS A 162 -2.80 2.69 -12.10
CA HIS A 162 -2.27 3.93 -11.53
C HIS A 162 -3.29 5.07 -11.41
N HIS A 163 -4.59 4.81 -11.60
CA HIS A 163 -5.63 5.75 -11.17
C HIS A 163 -5.79 5.73 -9.63
N GLY A 164 -4.70 5.57 -8.87
CA GLY A 164 -4.70 5.52 -7.41
C GLY A 164 -4.42 4.16 -6.78
N LYS A 165 -4.37 3.08 -7.56
CA LYS A 165 -4.33 1.70 -7.05
C LYS A 165 -2.98 1.00 -7.24
N ALA A 166 -1.93 1.69 -7.68
CA ALA A 166 -0.61 1.12 -7.91
C ALA A 166 0.51 2.13 -7.67
N ILE A 167 1.68 1.59 -7.30
CA ILE A 167 2.95 2.32 -7.15
C ILE A 167 4.05 1.48 -7.79
N ASP A 168 4.92 2.11 -8.57
CA ASP A 168 6.15 1.51 -9.07
C ASP A 168 7.34 2.02 -8.24
N LEU A 169 8.18 1.10 -7.79
CA LEU A 169 9.43 1.35 -7.07
C LEU A 169 10.60 0.79 -7.87
N ASP A 170 11.65 1.59 -8.03
CA ASP A 170 12.93 1.13 -8.55
C ASP A 170 13.92 0.99 -7.39
N VAL A 171 14.80 -0.01 -7.50
CA VAL A 171 15.98 -0.13 -6.64
C VAL A 171 17.09 0.71 -7.25
N VAL A 172 17.73 1.57 -6.45
CA VAL A 172 18.90 2.32 -6.91
C VAL A 172 20.08 1.36 -7.06
N MET A 173 20.50 1.16 -8.30
CA MET A 173 21.63 0.28 -8.63
C MET A 173 22.97 0.88 -8.19
N HIS A 174 23.87 0.02 -7.72
CA HIS A 174 25.25 0.40 -7.39
C HIS A 174 26.14 0.46 -8.65
N PRO A 175 27.22 1.25 -8.64
CA PRO A 175 28.19 1.24 -9.73
C PRO A 175 28.70 -0.17 -10.03
N GLY A 176 28.70 -0.54 -11.32
CA GLY A 176 29.13 -1.86 -11.78
C GLY A 176 28.05 -2.94 -11.78
N HIS A 177 26.87 -2.68 -11.22
CA HIS A 177 25.74 -3.59 -11.39
C HIS A 177 25.16 -3.50 -12.80
N ASP A 178 24.66 -4.63 -13.30
CA ASP A 178 23.98 -4.72 -14.58
C ASP A 178 22.46 -5.00 -14.43
N LYS A 179 21.79 -5.20 -15.57
CA LYS A 179 20.35 -5.51 -15.61
C LYS A 179 20.00 -6.82 -14.90
N ARG A 180 20.88 -7.82 -14.90
CA ARG A 180 20.64 -9.11 -14.21
C ARG A 180 20.69 -8.92 -12.71
N ASP A 181 21.57 -8.05 -12.22
CA ASP A 181 21.63 -7.67 -10.81
C ASP A 181 20.35 -6.96 -10.36
N ASP A 182 19.82 -6.06 -11.18
CA ASP A 182 18.55 -5.37 -10.94
C ASP A 182 17.38 -6.36 -10.86
N MET A 183 17.30 -7.27 -11.85
CA MET A 183 16.28 -8.32 -11.87
C MET A 183 16.33 -9.22 -10.65
N ARG A 184 17.54 -9.62 -10.23
CA ARG A 184 17.73 -10.44 -9.03
C ARG A 184 17.27 -9.69 -7.79
N CYS A 185 17.67 -8.43 -7.63
CA CYS A 185 17.27 -7.60 -6.51
C CYS A 185 15.75 -7.41 -6.44
N CYS A 186 15.10 -7.08 -7.56
CA CYS A 186 13.64 -6.95 -7.60
C CYS A 186 12.92 -8.26 -7.24
N ASN A 187 13.46 -9.42 -7.63
CA ASN A 187 12.91 -10.73 -7.25
C ASN A 187 13.10 -11.05 -5.77
N ASP A 188 14.26 -10.72 -5.20
CA ASP A 188 14.53 -10.91 -3.78
C ASP A 188 13.57 -10.05 -2.94
N VAL A 189 13.38 -8.78 -3.32
CA VAL A 189 12.42 -7.90 -2.65
C VAL A 189 10.99 -8.43 -2.79
N ARG A 190 10.56 -8.89 -3.97
CA ARG A 190 9.25 -9.55 -4.14
C ARG A 190 9.08 -10.74 -3.18
N GLY A 191 10.11 -11.59 -3.05
CA GLY A 191 10.11 -12.73 -2.14
C GLY A 191 9.87 -12.31 -0.69
N VAL A 192 10.61 -11.30 -0.23
CA VAL A 192 10.44 -10.71 1.11
C VAL A 192 9.01 -10.19 1.32
N LEU A 193 8.43 -9.50 0.34
CA LEU A 193 7.08 -8.96 0.46
C LEU A 193 6.00 -10.06 0.46
N VAL A 194 6.20 -11.15 -0.27
CA VAL A 194 5.32 -12.32 -0.21
C VAL A 194 5.37 -12.95 1.19
N GLU A 195 6.56 -13.18 1.73
CA GLU A 195 6.77 -13.81 3.04
C GLU A 195 6.23 -12.94 4.19
N ARG A 196 6.65 -11.67 4.22
CA ARG A 196 6.46 -10.76 5.36
C ARG A 196 5.18 -9.93 5.26
N CYS A 197 4.89 -9.39 4.08
CA CYS A 197 3.74 -8.51 3.85
C CYS A 197 2.48 -9.28 3.43
N HIS A 198 2.58 -10.59 3.19
CA HIS A 198 1.50 -11.44 2.69
C HIS A 198 0.95 -10.97 1.33
N ALA A 199 1.82 -10.35 0.54
CA ALA A 199 1.56 -10.04 -0.86
C ALA A 199 1.47 -11.32 -1.70
N GLN A 200 0.91 -11.21 -2.89
CA GLN A 200 0.94 -12.27 -3.89
C GLN A 200 1.70 -11.82 -5.14
N ILE A 201 2.26 -12.77 -5.88
CA ILE A 201 2.76 -12.53 -7.23
C ILE A 201 1.62 -12.72 -8.22
N GLY A 202 1.39 -11.73 -9.07
CA GLY A 202 0.24 -11.67 -9.95
C GLY A 202 -1.08 -11.52 -9.19
N TRP A 203 -2.19 -11.81 -9.86
CA TRP A 203 -3.54 -11.45 -9.40
C TRP A 203 -4.46 -12.67 -9.29
N THR A 204 -3.95 -13.76 -8.70
CA THR A 204 -4.68 -15.03 -8.62
C THR A 204 -5.78 -15.00 -7.56
N ALA A 205 -5.54 -14.32 -6.44
CA ALA A 205 -6.52 -14.13 -5.38
C ALA A 205 -7.10 -12.70 -5.36
N ARG A 206 -8.37 -12.59 -5.01
CA ARG A 206 -9.02 -11.30 -4.71
C ARG A 206 -8.58 -10.77 -3.35
N ASN A 207 -8.76 -9.46 -3.11
CA ASN A 207 -8.57 -8.82 -1.80
C ASN A 207 -7.16 -9.03 -1.21
N ARG A 208 -6.15 -9.00 -2.09
CA ARG A 208 -4.74 -9.16 -1.73
C ARG A 208 -3.89 -8.18 -2.50
N LYS A 209 -2.97 -7.53 -1.78
CA LYS A 209 -1.95 -6.70 -2.42
C LYS A 209 -1.12 -7.56 -3.35
N ALA A 210 -0.91 -7.09 -4.57
CA ALA A 210 -0.34 -7.88 -5.66
C ALA A 210 0.91 -7.21 -6.21
N LEU A 211 1.90 -8.03 -6.53
CA LEU A 211 3.14 -7.61 -7.18
C LEU A 211 3.11 -8.10 -8.61
N GLU A 212 3.45 -7.25 -9.58
CA GLU A 212 3.64 -7.75 -10.95
C GLU A 212 4.78 -8.78 -10.97
N PRO A 213 4.61 -9.91 -11.67
CA PRO A 213 5.65 -10.91 -11.82
C PRO A 213 6.83 -10.40 -12.64
N ALA A 214 7.97 -11.08 -12.53
CA ALA A 214 9.25 -10.65 -13.11
C ALA A 214 9.26 -10.61 -14.65
N ASP A 215 8.39 -11.37 -15.31
CA ASP A 215 8.21 -11.35 -16.76
C ASP A 215 7.47 -10.09 -17.25
N ILE A 216 6.70 -9.43 -16.37
CA ILE A 216 6.02 -8.16 -16.63
C ILE A 216 6.86 -6.96 -16.16
N ALA A 217 7.39 -7.05 -14.93
CA ALA A 217 8.15 -6.00 -14.27
C ALA A 217 9.55 -6.48 -13.84
N PRO A 218 10.47 -6.74 -14.78
CA PRO A 218 11.75 -7.37 -14.46
C PRO A 218 12.66 -6.53 -13.56
N THR A 219 12.65 -5.21 -13.73
CA THR A 219 13.63 -4.28 -13.13
C THR A 219 12.98 -3.19 -12.27
N TRP A 220 11.73 -3.40 -11.87
CA TRP A 220 11.02 -2.54 -10.92
C TRP A 220 10.02 -3.38 -10.16
N ILE A 221 9.53 -2.84 -9.05
CA ILE A 221 8.50 -3.46 -8.21
C ILE A 221 7.21 -2.69 -8.42
N HIS A 222 6.29 -3.24 -9.20
CA HIS A 222 4.90 -2.76 -9.26
C HIS A 222 4.11 -3.37 -8.10
N TYR A 223 3.53 -2.54 -7.25
CA TYR A 223 2.70 -2.98 -6.12
C TYR A 223 1.31 -2.36 -6.22
N ASP A 224 0.27 -3.19 -6.25
CA ASP A 224 -1.10 -2.74 -6.50
C ASP A 224 -2.17 -3.43 -5.65
N VAL A 225 -3.36 -2.82 -5.65
CA VAL A 225 -4.58 -3.33 -4.98
C VAL A 225 -5.74 -3.48 -5.98
N ARG A 226 -5.45 -3.74 -7.26
CA ARG A 226 -6.46 -3.69 -8.35
C ARG A 226 -7.54 -4.77 -8.27
N CYS A 227 -7.33 -5.79 -7.44
CA CYS A 227 -8.24 -6.93 -7.24
C CYS A 227 -9.02 -6.85 -5.93
N TYR A 228 -9.05 -5.68 -5.30
CA TYR A 228 -9.86 -5.44 -4.11
C TYR A 228 -11.32 -5.24 -4.51
N GLU A 229 -12.22 -5.69 -3.66
CA GLU A 229 -13.65 -5.42 -3.81
C GLU A 229 -13.96 -3.92 -3.65
N PRO A 230 -15.02 -3.40 -4.29
CA PRO A 230 -15.34 -1.96 -4.26
C PRO A 230 -15.44 -1.35 -2.86
N LYS A 231 -15.92 -2.11 -1.86
CA LYS A 231 -16.01 -1.66 -0.46
C LYS A 231 -14.66 -1.34 0.17
N TYR A 232 -13.57 -1.93 -0.31
CA TYR A 232 -12.21 -1.64 0.16
C TYR A 232 -11.49 -0.61 -0.72
N LEU A 233 -12.21 -0.01 -1.67
CA LEU A 233 -11.70 1.00 -2.59
C LEU A 233 -12.59 2.25 -2.54
N GLU A 234 -13.32 2.48 -1.47
CA GLU A 234 -14.01 3.73 -1.25
C GLU A 234 -13.02 4.90 -1.18
N ASN A 235 -13.44 6.11 -1.60
CA ASN A 235 -12.59 7.29 -1.65
C ASN A 235 -11.86 7.61 -0.33
N ARG A 236 -12.46 7.25 0.81
CA ARG A 236 -11.88 7.42 2.16
C ARG A 236 -10.58 6.63 2.39
N PHE A 237 -10.30 5.62 1.57
CA PHE A 237 -9.05 4.86 1.61
C PHE A 237 -7.94 5.48 0.78
N PHE A 238 -8.14 6.66 0.18
CA PHE A 238 -7.14 7.33 -0.65
C PHE A 238 -6.72 8.64 -0.01
N CYS A 239 -5.43 8.98 -0.13
CA CYS A 239 -4.92 10.27 0.35
C CYS A 239 -3.95 10.90 -0.66
N GLN A 240 -3.65 12.18 -0.43
CA GLN A 240 -2.87 13.04 -1.31
C GLN A 240 -1.60 13.60 -0.67
N ASP A 241 -1.43 13.40 0.64
CA ASP A 241 -0.30 13.90 1.41
C ASP A 241 -0.02 13.06 2.66
N LEU A 242 1.11 13.37 3.32
CA LEU A 242 1.52 12.74 4.57
C LEU A 242 0.53 13.01 5.71
N ALA A 243 -0.07 14.19 5.75
CA ALA A 243 -1.03 14.55 6.79
C ALA A 243 -2.24 13.62 6.73
N GLY A 244 -2.84 13.40 5.55
CA GLY A 244 -3.95 12.48 5.35
C GLY A 244 -3.56 11.00 5.47
N LEU A 245 -2.30 10.64 5.22
CA LEU A 245 -1.82 9.27 5.43
C LEU A 245 -1.67 8.94 6.93
N ASN A 246 -1.03 9.86 7.67
CA ASN A 246 -0.62 9.66 9.07
C ASN A 246 -1.60 10.23 10.09
N ALA A 247 -2.66 10.91 9.66
CA ALA A 247 -3.66 11.54 10.53
C ALA A 247 -4.10 10.60 11.64
N ARG A 248 -3.82 11.00 12.89
CA ARG A 248 -4.22 10.29 14.11
C ARG A 248 -5.08 11.21 14.98
N ARG A 249 -5.78 10.61 15.95
CA ARG A 249 -6.32 11.32 17.12
C ARG A 249 -5.35 11.19 18.29
N GLU A 250 -5.52 12.03 19.31
CA GLU A 250 -4.76 11.94 20.56
C GLU A 250 -5.07 10.63 21.29
N ILE A 251 -4.04 9.99 21.86
CA ILE A 251 -4.20 8.77 22.65
C ILE A 251 -4.65 9.17 24.04
N ARG A 252 -5.96 9.15 24.31
CA ARG A 252 -6.50 9.43 25.63
C ARG A 252 -6.23 8.23 26.55
N VAL A 253 -5.57 8.48 27.68
CA VAL A 253 -5.51 7.53 28.82
C VAL A 253 -6.78 7.70 29.62
#